data_AF-A0A960G4F5-F1
#
_entry.id   AF-A0A960G4F5-F1
#
_cell.length_a   1.000
_cell.length_b   1.000
_cell.length_c   1.000
_cell.angle_alpha   90.00
_cell.angle_beta   90.00
_cell.angle_gamma   90.00
#
_symmetry.space_group_name_H-M   'P 1'
#
loop_
_entity.id
_entity.type
_entity.pdbx_description
1 polymer ?
#
loop_
_entity_poly.entity_id
_entity_poly.type
_entity_poly.pdbx_seq_one_letter_code
_entity_poly.pdbx_strand_id
1 'polypeptide(L)' 'YANICEHCPSYRSEPSSLPILAAQRVDADALARDAEQRGWIDEAERHHKLIARLDALIADTETQTG' A
#
# COMPACT_ATOMS: atom_id res chain seq x y z
N TYR A 1 10.16 15.48 -23.61
CA TYR A 1 10.32 15.56 -22.16
C TYR A 1 8.92 15.71 -21.58
N ALA A 2 8.41 14.71 -20.86
CA ALA A 2 7.10 14.84 -20.22
C ALA A 2 7.34 15.38 -18.81
N ASN A 3 6.91 16.63 -18.58
CA ASN A 3 6.75 17.22 -17.27
C ASN A 3 5.58 16.50 -16.58
N ILE A 4 5.86 15.41 -15.87
CA ILE A 4 4.86 14.86 -14.95
C ILE A 4 4.73 15.87 -13.82
N CYS A 5 3.58 16.52 -13.74
CA CYS A 5 3.28 17.44 -12.68
C CYS A 5 3.14 16.62 -11.41
N GLU A 6 4.05 16.79 -10.46
CA GLU A 6 4.01 16.14 -9.14
C GLU A 6 2.75 16.52 -8.33
N HIS A 7 1.97 17.49 -8.81
CA HIS A 7 0.72 17.98 -8.24
C HIS A 7 -0.51 17.76 -9.14
N CYS A 8 -0.40 16.94 -10.19
CA CYS A 8 -1.57 16.60 -11.02
C CYS A 8 -2.62 15.87 -10.16
N PRO A 9 -3.89 16.32 -10.16
CA PRO A 9 -4.98 15.64 -9.45
C PRO A 9 -5.10 14.16 -9.81
N SER A 10 -4.73 13.80 -11.04
CA SER A 10 -4.73 12.44 -11.59
C SER A 10 -3.71 11.48 -10.96
N TYR A 11 -2.75 11.98 -10.17
CA TYR A 11 -1.71 11.17 -9.51
C TYR A 11 -1.93 11.05 -7.99
N ARG A 12 -3.01 11.66 -7.46
CA ARG A 12 -3.38 11.50 -6.06
C ARG A 12 -4.21 10.24 -5.88
N SER A 13 -4.00 9.57 -4.76
CA SER A 13 -4.90 8.52 -4.30
C SER A 13 -6.27 9.15 -4.08
N GLU A 14 -7.22 8.86 -4.97
CA GLU A 14 -8.58 9.34 -4.79
C GLU A 14 -9.25 8.61 -3.61
N PRO A 15 -10.25 9.21 -2.95
CA PRO A 15 -11.08 8.56 -1.93
C PRO A 15 -11.55 7.15 -2.33
N SER A 16 -11.88 6.98 -3.62
CA SER A 16 -12.32 5.75 -4.27
C SER A 16 -11.28 4.63 -4.25
N SER A 17 -10.00 4.95 -4.01
CA SER A 17 -8.90 3.99 -3.92
C SER A 17 -8.79 3.32 -2.54
N LEU A 18 -9.39 3.89 -1.48
CA LEU A 18 -9.30 3.36 -0.12
C LEU A 18 -9.69 1.88 0.00
N PRO A 19 -10.81 1.40 -0.59
CA PRO A 19 -11.17 -0.02 -0.52
C PRO A 19 -10.15 -0.93 -1.19
N ILE A 20 -9.52 -0.45 -2.28
CA ILE A 20 -8.49 -1.20 -3.01
C ILE A 20 -7.21 -1.29 -2.17
N LEU A 21 -6.77 -0.17 -1.58
CA LEU A 21 -5.61 -0.13 -0.70
C LEU A 21 -5.82 -1.02 0.54
N ALA A 22 -7.01 -1.01 1.13
CA ALA A 22 -7.37 -1.87 2.25
C ALA A 22 -7.33 -3.36 1.88
N ALA A 23 -7.87 -3.74 0.71
CA ALA A 23 -7.80 -5.11 0.23
C ALA A 23 -6.35 -5.57 0.00
N GLN A 24 -5.53 -4.74 -0.65
CA GLN A 24 -4.10 -5.03 -0.87
C GLN A 24 -3.34 -5.21 0.45
N ARG A 25 -3.67 -4.43 1.48
CA ARG A 25 -3.07 -4.56 2.81
C ARG A 25 -3.39 -5.91 3.44
N VAL A 26 -4.65 -6.35 3.37
CA VAL A 26 -5.09 -7.65 3.90
C VAL A 26 -4.39 -8.80 3.16
N ASP A 27 -4.29 -8.71 1.83
CA ASP A 27 -3.61 -9.73 1.03
C ASP A 27 -2.10 -9.81 1.36
N ALA A 28 -1.44 -8.66 1.52
CA ALA A 28 -0.02 -8.61 1.89
C ALA A 28 0.24 -9.20 3.29
N ASP A 29 -0.67 -8.99 4.24
CA ASP A 29 -0.62 -9.58 5.59
C ASP A 29 -0.80 -11.11 5.54
N ALA A 30 -1.69 -11.62 4.69
CA ALA A 30 -1.83 -13.06 4.47
C ALA A 30 -0.56 -13.68 3.86
N LEU A 31 0.06 -13.00 2.89
CA LEU A 31 1.30 -13.45 2.26
C LEU A 31 2.51 -13.40 3.21
N ALA A 32 2.60 -12.38 4.07
CA ALA A 32 3.64 -12.29 5.10
C ALA A 32 3.58 -13.51 6.05
N ARG A 33 2.38 -13.86 6.53
CA ARG A 33 2.18 -15.02 7.39
C ARG A 33 2.50 -16.34 6.70
N ASP A 34 2.14 -16.52 5.43
CA ASP A 34 2.49 -17.72 4.66
C ASP A 34 4.01 -17.83 4.48
N ALA A 35 4.69 -16.72 4.17
CA ALA A 35 6.14 -16.68 4.05
C ALA A 35 6.84 -17.02 5.38
N GLU A 36 6.35 -16.50 6.51
CA GLU A 36 6.86 -16.83 7.85
C GLU A 36 6.68 -18.32 8.18
N GLN A 37 5.51 -18.88 7.90
CA GLN A 37 5.23 -20.31 8.12
C GLN A 37 6.13 -21.23 7.30
N ARG A 38 6.55 -20.78 6.12
CA ARG A 38 7.47 -21.50 5.23
C ARG A 38 8.95 -21.25 5.53
N GLY A 39 9.26 -20.30 6.43
CA GLY A 39 10.62 -19.88 6.72
C GLY A 39 11.28 -19.03 5.63
N TRP A 40 10.48 -18.43 4.74
CA TRP A 40 10.97 -17.50 3.70
C TRP A 40 11.11 -16.09 4.28
N ILE A 41 12.09 -15.92 5.17
CA ILE A 41 12.23 -14.71 6.00
C ILE A 41 12.40 -13.44 5.16
N ASP A 42 13.19 -13.51 4.08
CA ASP A 42 13.39 -12.35 3.19
C ASP A 42 12.09 -11.92 2.49
N GLU A 43 11.24 -12.88 2.12
CA GLU A 43 9.94 -12.59 1.49
C GLU A 43 8.93 -12.07 2.51
N ALA A 44 8.94 -12.60 3.73
CA ALA A 44 8.16 -12.04 4.84
C ALA A 44 8.54 -10.58 5.11
N GLU A 45 9.84 -10.26 5.17
CA GLU A 45 10.31 -8.88 5.35
C GLU A 45 9.87 -7.97 4.20
N ARG A 46 9.90 -8.48 2.97
CA ARG A 46 9.41 -7.76 1.79
C ARG A 46 7.91 -7.45 1.91
N HIS A 47 7.10 -8.40 2.37
CA HIS A 47 5.67 -8.17 2.61
C HIS A 47 5.42 -7.18 3.76
N HIS A 48 6.18 -7.25 4.85
CA HIS A 48 6.09 -6.27 5.94
C HIS A 48 6.39 -4.84 5.48
N LYS A 49 7.42 -4.66 4.63
CA LYS A 49 7.73 -3.35 4.01
C LYS A 49 6.59 -2.84 3.12
N LEU A 50 5.93 -3.74 2.39
CA LEU A 50 4.76 -3.39 1.58
C LEU A 50 3.58 -2.96 2.46
N ILE A 51 3.27 -3.70 3.53
CA ILE A 51 2.21 -3.36 4.49
C ILE A 51 2.44 -1.96 5.07
N ALA A 52 3.65 -1.66 5.54
CA ALA A 52 3.97 -0.34 6.09
C ALA A 52 3.77 0.80 5.07
N ARG A 53 4.06 0.54 3.79
CA ARG A 53 3.81 1.51 2.72
C ARG A 53 2.32 1.70 2.43
N LEU A 54 1.55 0.61 2.44
CA LEU A 54 0.08 0.68 2.25
C LEU A 54 -0.59 1.41 3.42
N ASP A 55 -0.14 1.17 4.66
CA ASP A 55 -0.63 1.89 5.84
C ASP A 55 -0.42 3.41 5.71
N ALA A 56 0.76 3.84 5.25
CA ALA A 56 1.03 5.26 5.01
C ALA A 56 0.14 5.86 3.92
N LEU A 57 -0.13 5.11 2.84
CA LEU A 57 -0.99 5.57 1.75
C LEU A 57 -2.46 5.66 2.16
N ILE A 58 -2.95 4.69 2.95
CA ILE A 58 -4.30 4.72 3.50
C ILE A 58 -4.47 5.96 4.38
N ALA A 59 -3.54 6.20 5.31
CA ALA A 59 -3.60 7.36 6.20
C ALA A 59 -3.56 8.70 5.45
N ASP A 60 -2.72 8.83 4.42
CA ASP A 60 -2.67 10.04 3.58
C ASP A 60 -3.99 10.25 2.82
N THR A 61 -4.54 9.17 2.26
CA THR A 61 -5.80 9.23 1.50
C THR A 61 -6.98 9.58 2.40
N GLU A 62 -7.05 9.01 3.61
CA GLU A 62 -8.06 9.35 4.62
C GLU A 62 -7.98 10.84 5.03
N THR A 63 -6.75 11.36 5.19
CA THR A 63 -6.51 12.78 5.50
C THR A 63 -6.95 13.71 4.36
N GLN A 64 -6.82 13.26 3.12
CA GLN A 64 -7.24 14.01 1.93
C GLN A 64 -8.76 13.99 1.70
N THR A 65 -9.48 13.03 2.30
CA THR A 65 -10.94 12.89 2.21
C THR A 65 -11.75 13.66 3.25
N GLY A 66 -11.13 14.03 4.36
CA GLY A 66 -11.78 14.76 5.46
C GLY A 66 -11.72 16.27 5.28
#